data_AF-A0A7W6WL16-F1
#
_entry.id   AF-A0A7W6WL16-F1
#
_cell.length_a   1.000
_cell.length_b   1.000
_cell.length_c   1.000
_cell.angle_alpha   90.00
_cell.angle_beta   90.00
_cell.angle_gamma   90.00
#
_symmetry.space_group_name_H-M   'P 1'
#
loop_
_entity.id
_entity.type
_entity.pdbx_description
1 polymer ?
#
loop_
_entity_poly.entity_id
_entity_poly.type
_entity_poly.pdbx_seq_one_letter_code
_entity_poly.pdbx_strand_id
1 'polypeptide(L)'
;MTKVTVKWYNPKKGFGFVRPEEGLPDAFLHVSAVEARGLDRLPEGTQLTCTLIEGPKGWEVQTIDAVLEVPEPSCAADPETLNEGLTGVVKFFNAYKGFGFVTRDSDQADVFVHVRTLEQCGLFDLVEGQTVRMTVSEGPKGLQADVVAVVAEPERPTGPLLRWRAAYALGDPETDAEHRELVTLVNSLHDRWAANAGRDEIARLFDRLLASAVCHMDREDGRWGRGAGEPLAASRWRWLKDMTDFRSRHLAAPRPPRFTEDMAEFLRAWVTAHILAEVGSQPRVVGATAAAGS
;
A
#
# COMPACT_ATOMS: atom_id res chain seq x y z
N MET A 1 -8.13 31.69 -21.30
CA MET A 1 -8.33 31.39 -19.87
C MET A 1 -9.81 31.21 -19.66
N THR A 2 -10.24 30.00 -19.36
CA THR A 2 -11.65 29.64 -19.25
C THR A 2 -11.93 29.21 -17.82
N LYS A 3 -13.00 29.76 -17.23
CA LYS A 3 -13.46 29.35 -15.92
C LYS A 3 -14.21 28.03 -16.06
N VAL A 4 -13.80 27.05 -15.27
CA VAL A 4 -14.38 25.71 -15.28
C VAL A 4 -14.70 25.26 -13.86
N THR A 5 -15.73 24.44 -13.73
CA THR A 5 -16.13 23.78 -12.48
C THR A 5 -15.81 22.29 -12.59
N VAL A 6 -15.08 21.74 -11.61
CA VAL A 6 -14.77 20.30 -11.58
C VAL A 6 -16.06 19.52 -11.38
N LYS A 7 -16.40 18.65 -12.32
CA LYS A 7 -17.56 17.77 -12.21
C LYS A 7 -17.22 16.54 -11.37
N TRP A 8 -16.03 15.99 -11.57
CA TRP A 8 -15.46 14.96 -10.71
C TRP A 8 -14.00 14.75 -11.11
N TYR A 9 -13.19 14.26 -10.18
CA TYR A 9 -11.81 13.89 -10.44
C TYR A 9 -11.44 12.68 -9.61
N ASN A 10 -10.83 11.67 -10.25
CA ASN A 10 -10.39 10.48 -9.57
C ASN A 10 -8.85 10.44 -9.55
N PRO A 11 -8.20 10.71 -8.39
CA PRO A 11 -6.74 10.73 -8.29
C PRO A 11 -6.12 9.34 -8.49
N LYS A 12 -6.85 8.26 -8.18
CA LYS A 12 -6.37 6.87 -8.39
C LYS A 12 -6.34 6.51 -9.87
N LYS A 13 -7.37 6.93 -10.63
CA LYS A 13 -7.44 6.69 -12.08
C LYS A 13 -6.63 7.71 -12.88
N GLY A 14 -6.29 8.86 -12.28
CA GLY A 14 -5.50 9.91 -12.90
C GLY A 14 -6.26 10.74 -13.93
N PHE A 15 -7.60 10.75 -13.88
CA PHE A 15 -8.39 11.57 -14.77
C PHE A 15 -9.72 12.01 -14.13
N GLY A 16 -10.32 13.05 -14.73
CA GLY A 16 -11.59 13.62 -14.34
C GLY A 16 -12.23 14.43 -15.47
N PHE A 17 -13.29 15.15 -15.15
CA PHE A 17 -13.97 16.05 -16.08
C PHE A 17 -14.28 17.37 -15.40
N VAL A 18 -14.17 18.44 -16.18
CA VAL A 18 -14.53 19.81 -15.79
C VAL A 18 -15.59 20.34 -16.74
N ARG A 19 -16.51 21.13 -16.21
CA ARG A 19 -17.54 21.83 -16.98
C ARG A 19 -17.14 23.29 -17.15
N PRO A 20 -16.91 23.76 -18.38
CA PRO A 20 -16.67 25.18 -18.63
C PRO A 20 -17.94 26.02 -18.39
N GLU A 21 -17.78 27.24 -17.87
CA GLU A 21 -18.90 28.17 -17.68
C GLU A 21 -19.41 28.76 -19.01
N GLU A 22 -18.59 28.74 -20.06
CA GLU A 22 -18.92 29.31 -21.38
C GLU A 22 -19.90 28.44 -22.22
N GLY A 23 -20.59 27.47 -21.60
CA GLY A 23 -21.54 26.59 -22.29
C GLY A 23 -20.90 25.57 -23.24
N LEU A 24 -19.58 25.43 -23.19
CA LEU A 24 -18.82 24.40 -23.91
C LEU A 24 -19.11 23.00 -23.33
N PRO A 25 -18.94 21.94 -24.12
CA PRO A 25 -19.05 20.56 -23.63
C PRO A 25 -18.04 20.28 -22.50
N ASP A 26 -18.37 19.28 -21.68
CA ASP A 26 -17.51 18.84 -20.57
C ASP A 26 -16.10 18.52 -21.11
N ALA A 27 -15.08 19.15 -20.53
CA ALA A 27 -13.69 18.99 -20.91
C ALA A 27 -12.99 17.94 -20.06
N PHE A 28 -12.13 17.15 -20.68
CA PHE A 28 -11.34 16.11 -20.03
C PHE A 28 -10.19 16.71 -19.21
N LEU A 29 -10.03 16.25 -17.97
CA LEU A 29 -8.96 16.66 -17.08
C LEU A 29 -7.99 15.50 -16.84
N HIS A 30 -6.74 15.66 -17.28
CA HIS A 30 -5.68 14.68 -17.07
C HIS A 30 -4.86 14.96 -15.80
N VAL A 31 -4.35 13.93 -15.13
CA VAL A 31 -3.52 14.05 -13.91
C VAL A 31 -2.33 14.97 -14.09
N SER A 32 -1.70 14.99 -15.27
CA SER A 32 -0.54 15.85 -15.54
C SER A 32 -0.83 17.34 -15.33
N ALA A 33 -2.04 17.81 -15.66
CA ALA A 33 -2.41 19.21 -15.46
C ALA A 33 -2.61 19.55 -13.97
N VAL A 34 -3.01 18.56 -13.18
CA VAL A 34 -3.23 18.67 -11.73
C VAL A 34 -1.90 18.61 -10.98
N GLU A 35 -1.03 17.66 -11.32
CA GLU A 35 0.31 17.50 -10.76
C GLU A 35 1.22 18.68 -11.10
N ALA A 36 1.09 19.27 -12.30
CA ALA A 36 1.82 20.48 -12.68
C ALA A 36 1.54 21.66 -11.73
N ARG A 37 0.43 21.62 -10.99
CA ARG A 37 0.08 22.59 -9.94
C ARG A 37 0.36 22.13 -8.52
N GLY A 38 0.97 20.96 -8.34
CA GLY A 38 1.22 20.38 -7.02
C GLY A 38 -0.06 20.09 -6.24
N LEU A 39 -1.19 19.92 -6.94
CA LEU A 39 -2.45 19.55 -6.31
C LEU A 39 -2.53 18.03 -6.23
N ASP A 40 -2.78 17.50 -5.04
CA ASP A 40 -3.02 16.07 -4.86
C ASP A 40 -4.51 15.71 -5.00
N ARG A 41 -5.40 16.70 -4.90
CA ARG A 41 -6.86 16.54 -4.83
C ARG A 41 -7.59 17.70 -5.49
N LEU A 42 -8.69 17.38 -6.15
CA LEU A 42 -9.64 18.34 -6.71
C LEU A 42 -11.06 17.87 -6.35
N PRO A 43 -11.67 18.45 -5.31
CA PRO A 43 -13.05 18.19 -4.95
C PRO A 43 -14.01 18.48 -6.11
N GLU A 44 -15.10 17.71 -6.21
CA GLU A 44 -16.22 18.07 -7.09
C GLU A 44 -16.77 19.45 -6.71
N GLY A 45 -17.12 20.25 -7.70
CA GLY A 45 -17.54 21.65 -7.54
C GLY A 45 -16.39 22.67 -7.50
N THR A 46 -15.13 22.23 -7.47
CA THR A 46 -13.97 23.15 -7.48
C THR A 46 -13.98 24.03 -8.72
N GLN A 47 -14.04 25.34 -8.52
CA GLN A 47 -13.89 26.31 -9.59
C GLN A 47 -12.41 26.61 -9.79
N LEU A 48 -11.95 26.44 -11.03
CA LEU A 48 -10.59 26.73 -11.43
C LEU A 48 -10.60 27.42 -12.78
N THR A 49 -9.55 28.20 -13.06
CA THR A 49 -9.29 28.73 -14.39
C THR A 49 -8.28 27.82 -15.05
N CYS A 50 -8.54 27.46 -16.31
CA CYS A 50 -7.61 26.65 -17.09
C CYS A 50 -7.62 27.06 -18.57
N THR A 51 -6.63 26.56 -19.29
CA THR A 51 -6.56 26.67 -20.75
C THR A 51 -7.05 25.37 -21.37
N LEU A 52 -8.13 25.47 -22.15
CA LEU A 52 -8.76 24.35 -22.86
C LEU A 52 -8.23 24.27 -24.29
N ILE A 53 -8.00 23.05 -24.78
CA ILE A 53 -7.63 22.76 -26.16
C ILE A 53 -8.58 21.71 -26.74
N GLU A 54 -8.79 21.76 -28.06
CA GLU A 54 -9.59 20.76 -28.76
C GLU A 54 -8.71 19.56 -29.13
N GLY A 55 -8.91 18.44 -28.44
CA GLY A 55 -8.20 17.19 -28.68
C GLY A 55 -9.00 16.22 -29.57
N PRO A 56 -8.41 15.08 -29.94
CA PRO A 56 -9.06 14.08 -30.81
C PRO A 56 -10.29 13.40 -30.18
N LYS A 57 -10.49 13.53 -28.87
CA LYS A 57 -11.61 12.96 -28.11
C LYS A 57 -12.56 14.02 -27.54
N GLY A 58 -12.42 15.27 -27.98
CA GLY A 58 -13.14 16.42 -27.44
C GLY A 58 -12.21 17.39 -26.70
N TRP A 59 -12.82 18.32 -25.98
CA TRP A 59 -12.09 19.36 -25.26
C TRP A 59 -11.30 18.76 -24.09
N GLU A 60 -10.07 19.21 -23.90
CA GLU A 60 -9.21 18.78 -22.79
C GLU A 60 -8.51 19.97 -22.13
N VAL A 61 -8.20 19.81 -20.85
CA VAL A 61 -7.48 20.80 -20.05
C VAL A 61 -6.00 20.65 -20.31
N GLN A 62 -5.39 21.66 -20.93
CA GLN A 62 -3.94 21.70 -21.17
C GLN A 62 -3.18 22.10 -19.90
N THR A 63 -3.59 23.20 -19.28
CA THR A 63 -2.92 23.75 -18.10
C THR A 63 -3.93 24.36 -17.16
N ILE A 64 -3.84 24.06 -15.87
CA ILE A 64 -4.58 24.78 -14.83
C ILE A 64 -3.83 26.08 -14.54
N ASP A 65 -4.54 27.21 -14.53
CA ASP A 65 -4.00 28.56 -14.37
C ASP A 65 -4.14 29.07 -12.92
N ALA A 66 -5.28 28.80 -12.27
CA ALA A 66 -5.54 29.15 -10.88
C ALA A 66 -6.69 28.31 -10.32
N VAL A 67 -6.64 27.97 -9.04
CA VAL A 67 -7.82 27.48 -8.30
C VAL A 67 -8.50 28.71 -7.71
N LEU A 68 -9.75 28.96 -8.10
CA LEU A 68 -10.49 30.15 -7.69
C LEU A 68 -11.24 29.89 -6.39
N GLU A 69 -11.99 28.78 -6.36
CA GLU A 69 -12.85 28.45 -5.24
C GLU A 69 -12.86 26.93 -5.10
N VAL A 70 -12.31 26.44 -3.99
CA VAL A 70 -12.51 25.05 -3.59
C VAL A 70 -13.79 25.05 -2.78
N PRO A 71 -14.87 24.37 -3.22
CA PRO A 71 -16.02 24.20 -2.37
C PRO A 71 -15.52 23.57 -1.08
N GLU A 72 -15.88 24.18 0.04
CA GLU A 72 -15.69 23.51 1.32
C GLU A 72 -16.31 22.12 1.21
N PRO A 73 -15.67 21.08 1.76
CA PRO A 73 -16.17 19.72 1.64
C PRO A 73 -17.63 19.72 2.08
N SER A 74 -18.55 19.53 1.13
CA SER A 74 -20.00 19.51 1.33
C SER A 74 -20.43 18.21 2.04
N CYS A 75 -19.61 17.68 2.94
CA CYS A 75 -20.16 16.92 4.04
C CYS A 75 -20.95 17.93 4.87
N ALA A 76 -22.26 18.00 4.59
CA ALA A 76 -23.25 18.76 5.34
C ALA A 76 -23.43 18.15 6.74
N ALA A 77 -22.34 18.11 7.50
CA ALA A 77 -22.35 18.05 8.94
C ALA A 77 -21.48 19.22 9.38
N ASP A 78 -22.08 20.14 10.13
CA ASP A 78 -21.32 21.13 10.86
C ASP A 78 -20.17 20.42 11.59
N PRO A 79 -18.95 20.99 11.61
CA PRO A 79 -17.82 20.40 12.34
C PRO A 79 -18.15 20.16 13.83
N GLU A 80 -19.16 20.85 14.38
CA GLU A 80 -19.75 20.57 15.70
C GLU A 80 -20.44 19.21 15.77
N THR A 81 -21.29 18.86 14.80
CA THR A 81 -21.99 17.56 14.73
C THR A 81 -21.02 16.40 14.57
N LEU A 82 -19.92 16.62 13.84
CA LEU A 82 -18.83 15.66 13.76
C LEU A 82 -18.04 15.57 15.07
N ASN A 83 -17.87 16.64 15.85
CA ASN A 83 -17.21 16.59 17.15
C ASN A 83 -18.00 15.75 18.17
N GLU A 84 -19.33 15.73 18.07
CA GLU A 84 -20.22 14.83 18.83
C GLU A 84 -20.39 13.44 18.18
N GLY A 85 -19.76 13.23 17.02
CA GLY A 85 -19.82 11.98 16.27
C GLY A 85 -19.14 10.81 16.96
N LEU A 86 -19.55 9.60 16.58
CA LEU A 86 -19.04 8.35 17.14
C LEU A 86 -17.63 8.06 16.62
N THR A 87 -16.74 7.61 17.50
CA THR A 87 -15.41 7.13 17.09
C THR A 87 -15.44 5.61 16.86
N GLY A 88 -14.60 5.16 15.93
CA GLY A 88 -14.41 3.74 15.67
C GLY A 88 -13.16 3.44 14.89
N VAL A 89 -12.82 2.16 14.85
CA VAL A 89 -11.66 1.61 14.17
C VAL A 89 -12.11 0.88 12.91
N VAL A 90 -11.48 1.19 11.78
CA VAL A 90 -11.79 0.56 10.49
C VAL A 90 -11.41 -0.92 10.55
N LYS A 91 -12.40 -1.79 10.44
CA LYS A 91 -12.21 -3.24 10.45
C LYS A 91 -11.73 -3.75 9.10
N PHE A 92 -12.37 -3.27 8.02
CA PHE A 92 -11.87 -3.49 6.67
C PHE A 92 -12.53 -2.50 5.71
N PHE A 93 -11.83 -2.17 4.62
CA PHE A 93 -12.41 -1.39 3.54
C PHE A 93 -11.90 -1.89 2.20
N ASN A 94 -12.82 -2.21 1.29
CA ASN A 94 -12.48 -2.64 -0.05
C ASN A 94 -12.82 -1.55 -1.06
N ALA A 95 -11.80 -0.80 -1.50
CA ALA A 95 -11.96 0.28 -2.48
C ALA A 95 -12.45 -0.21 -3.85
N TYR A 96 -12.21 -1.48 -4.21
CA TYR A 96 -12.68 -2.06 -5.47
C TYR A 96 -14.18 -2.40 -5.41
N LYS A 97 -14.63 -2.98 -4.29
CA LYS A 97 -16.05 -3.28 -4.07
C LYS A 97 -16.86 -2.05 -3.63
N GLY A 98 -16.18 -0.98 -3.20
CA GLY A 98 -16.79 0.29 -2.83
C GLY A 98 -17.47 0.29 -1.45
N PHE A 99 -17.11 -0.64 -0.56
CA PHE A 99 -17.68 -0.68 0.79
C PHE A 99 -16.67 -1.21 1.83
N GLY A 100 -16.94 -0.90 3.09
CA GLY A 100 -16.19 -1.37 4.25
C GLY A 100 -17.01 -1.32 5.53
N PHE A 101 -16.37 -1.67 6.64
CA PHE A 101 -16.96 -1.68 7.96
C PHE A 101 -16.01 -1.06 8.98
N VAL A 102 -16.59 -0.34 9.91
CA VAL A 102 -15.89 0.32 11.01
C VAL A 102 -16.52 -0.15 12.32
N THR A 103 -15.70 -0.63 13.24
CA THR A 103 -16.14 -1.08 14.55
C THR A 103 -16.11 0.09 15.51
N ARG A 104 -17.27 0.42 16.08
CA ARG A 104 -17.41 1.59 16.98
C ARG A 104 -16.81 1.32 18.36
N ASP A 105 -16.14 2.31 18.94
CA ASP A 105 -15.46 2.14 20.24
C ASP A 105 -16.44 1.95 21.41
N SER A 106 -17.65 2.51 21.32
CA SER A 106 -18.62 2.51 22.42
C SER A 106 -19.23 1.13 22.71
N ASP A 107 -19.59 0.39 21.66
CA ASP A 107 -20.35 -0.87 21.79
C ASP A 107 -19.88 -1.98 20.83
N GLN A 108 -18.75 -1.76 20.14
CA GLN A 108 -18.22 -2.66 19.13
C GLN A 108 -19.21 -3.06 18.03
N ALA A 109 -20.26 -2.27 17.81
CA ALA A 109 -21.14 -2.48 16.67
C ALA A 109 -20.40 -2.15 15.36
N ASP A 110 -20.63 -2.98 14.35
CA ASP A 110 -20.10 -2.76 13.01
C ASP A 110 -20.99 -1.73 12.28
N VAL A 111 -20.37 -0.63 11.85
CA VAL A 111 -20.98 0.43 11.05
C VAL A 111 -20.59 0.24 9.59
N PHE A 112 -21.58 0.23 8.71
CA PHE A 112 -21.37 0.11 7.28
C PHE A 112 -20.90 1.44 6.67
N VAL A 113 -19.82 1.40 5.87
CA VAL A 113 -19.29 2.57 5.16
C VAL A 113 -19.30 2.32 3.66
N HIS A 114 -19.92 3.23 2.91
CA HIS A 114 -19.96 3.18 1.45
C HIS A 114 -18.94 4.16 0.83
N VAL A 115 -18.38 3.81 -0.33
CA VAL A 115 -17.41 4.67 -1.05
C VAL A 115 -17.99 6.05 -1.36
N ARG A 116 -19.30 6.12 -1.64
CA ARG A 116 -20.00 7.40 -1.89
C ARG A 116 -19.93 8.35 -0.68
N THR A 117 -20.07 7.82 0.54
CA THR A 117 -19.94 8.60 1.78
C THR A 117 -18.52 9.15 1.92
N LEU A 118 -17.52 8.32 1.63
CA LEU A 118 -16.12 8.73 1.67
C LEU A 118 -15.84 9.81 0.63
N GLU A 119 -16.28 9.61 -0.60
CA GLU A 119 -16.11 10.58 -1.70
C GLU A 119 -16.76 11.91 -1.36
N GLN A 120 -17.95 11.90 -0.75
CA GLN A 120 -18.64 13.09 -0.26
C GLN A 120 -17.82 13.85 0.79
N CYS A 121 -17.07 13.13 1.63
CA CYS A 121 -16.15 13.73 2.61
C CYS A 121 -14.72 13.90 2.10
N GLY A 122 -14.48 13.74 0.80
CA GLY A 122 -13.15 13.91 0.19
C GLY A 122 -12.14 12.81 0.54
N LEU A 123 -12.62 11.65 0.99
CA LEU A 123 -11.85 10.44 1.28
C LEU A 123 -11.99 9.43 0.12
N PHE A 124 -10.91 8.72 -0.22
CA PHE A 124 -10.90 7.75 -1.34
C PHE A 124 -10.61 6.32 -0.90
N ASP A 125 -10.08 6.13 0.30
CA ASP A 125 -10.09 4.86 1.00
C ASP A 125 -9.99 5.08 2.51
N LEU A 126 -10.16 3.96 3.20
CA LEU A 126 -9.84 3.76 4.60
C LEU A 126 -8.85 2.62 4.71
N VAL A 127 -7.93 2.72 5.66
CA VAL A 127 -6.95 1.68 5.98
C VAL A 127 -7.48 0.85 7.15
N GLU A 128 -7.25 -0.46 7.15
CA GLU A 128 -7.57 -1.30 8.31
C GLU A 128 -6.80 -0.82 9.56
N GLY A 129 -7.47 -0.82 10.71
CA GLY A 129 -6.94 -0.29 11.96
C GLY A 129 -6.98 1.25 12.08
N GLN A 130 -7.40 1.97 11.04
CA GLN A 130 -7.47 3.44 11.06
C GLN A 130 -8.57 3.93 11.99
N THR A 131 -8.30 4.96 12.79
CA THR A 131 -9.32 5.57 13.65
C THR A 131 -10.06 6.66 12.91
N VAL A 132 -11.37 6.50 12.80
CA VAL A 132 -12.26 7.46 12.15
C VAL A 132 -13.33 7.93 13.11
N ARG A 133 -13.83 9.14 12.87
CA ARG A 133 -15.03 9.67 13.50
C ARG A 133 -16.12 9.74 12.45
N MET A 134 -17.31 9.30 12.83
CA MET A 134 -18.43 9.21 11.92
C MET A 134 -19.76 9.54 12.59
N THR A 135 -20.68 10.07 11.82
CA THR A 135 -22.09 10.12 12.20
C THR A 135 -22.79 8.91 11.60
N VAL A 136 -23.75 8.33 12.33
CA VAL A 136 -24.45 7.11 11.90
C VAL A 136 -25.96 7.32 11.87
N SER A 137 -26.61 6.71 10.89
CA SER A 137 -28.07 6.59 10.81
C SER A 137 -28.49 5.13 10.66
N GLU A 138 -29.76 4.83 10.97
CA GLU A 138 -30.35 3.52 10.69
C GLU A 138 -30.63 3.38 9.19
N GLY A 139 -29.89 2.49 8.55
CA GLY A 139 -30.09 2.11 7.15
C GLY A 139 -30.73 0.72 7.00
N PRO A 140 -31.07 0.33 5.76
CA PRO A 140 -31.70 -0.97 5.46
C PRO A 140 -30.78 -2.18 5.75
N LYS A 141 -29.48 -1.96 5.96
CA LYS A 141 -28.48 -2.99 6.29
C LYS A 141 -27.91 -2.85 7.71
N GLY A 142 -28.58 -2.09 8.57
CA GLY A 142 -28.08 -1.71 9.90
C GLY A 142 -27.50 -0.30 9.92
N LEU A 143 -26.67 -0.01 10.92
CA LEU A 143 -26.05 1.29 11.08
C LEU A 143 -25.14 1.61 9.89
N GLN A 144 -25.39 2.73 9.23
CA GLN A 144 -24.58 3.23 8.12
C GLN A 144 -23.95 4.57 8.47
N ALA A 145 -22.73 4.82 7.98
CA ALA A 145 -22.06 6.10 8.15
C ALA A 145 -22.56 7.11 7.12
N ASP A 146 -22.97 8.29 7.61
CA ASP A 146 -23.41 9.41 6.77
C ASP A 146 -22.27 10.40 6.50
N VAL A 147 -21.38 10.56 7.48
CA VAL A 147 -20.20 11.42 7.38
C VAL A 147 -19.03 10.70 8.03
N VAL A 148 -17.85 10.73 7.41
CA VAL A 148 -16.64 10.08 7.92
C VAL A 148 -15.47 11.05 7.85
N ALA A 149 -14.76 11.21 8.96
CA ALA A 149 -13.52 11.98 9.08
C ALA A 149 -12.44 11.08 9.69
N VAL A 150 -11.21 11.16 9.16
CA VAL A 150 -10.07 10.44 9.74
C VAL A 150 -9.56 11.23 10.96
N VAL A 151 -9.49 10.57 12.11
CA VAL A 151 -9.00 11.16 13.37
C VAL A 151 -7.56 10.77 13.65
N ALA A 152 -7.23 9.50 13.43
CA ALA A 152 -5.87 9.00 13.56
C ALA A 152 -5.58 7.97 12.47
N GLU A 153 -4.37 8.02 11.94
CA GLU A 153 -3.86 6.90 11.15
C GLU A 153 -3.74 5.65 12.03
N PRO A 154 -3.86 4.43 11.46
CA PRO A 154 -3.68 3.22 12.25
C PRO A 154 -2.37 3.29 13.02
N GLU A 155 -2.39 2.95 14.31
CA GLU A 155 -1.14 2.71 15.04
C GLU A 155 -0.42 1.58 14.31
N ARG A 156 0.61 1.98 13.55
CA ARG A 156 1.46 1.06 12.82
C ARG A 156 2.02 0.09 13.85
N PRO A 157 1.96 -1.24 13.63
CA PRO A 157 2.60 -2.18 14.55
C PRO A 157 4.06 -1.75 14.73
N THR A 158 4.41 -1.31 15.94
CA THR A 158 5.72 -0.79 16.29
C THR A 158 6.68 -1.97 16.44
N GLY A 159 7.04 -2.56 15.31
CA GLY A 159 7.95 -3.69 15.26
C GLY A 159 8.38 -4.02 13.83
N PRO A 160 9.55 -4.66 13.68
CA PRO A 160 10.00 -5.12 12.38
C PRO A 160 9.00 -6.12 11.80
N LEU A 161 8.77 -6.05 10.48
CA LEU A 161 7.93 -6.96 9.70
C LEU A 161 8.29 -8.45 9.95
N LEU A 162 9.58 -8.72 10.14
CA LEU A 162 10.14 -10.02 10.46
C LEU A 162 11.06 -9.93 11.69
N ARG A 163 10.83 -10.82 12.66
CA ARG A 163 11.77 -11.05 13.77
C ARG A 163 12.51 -12.36 13.56
N TRP A 164 13.83 -12.34 13.73
CA TRP A 164 14.63 -13.56 13.76
C TRP A 164 14.15 -14.48 14.90
N ARG A 165 13.98 -15.76 14.61
CA ARG A 165 13.57 -16.78 15.59
C ARG A 165 14.65 -17.84 15.72
N ALA A 166 14.81 -18.44 16.90
CA ALA A 166 15.77 -19.52 17.12
C ALA A 166 15.54 -20.73 16.18
N ALA A 167 14.29 -20.95 15.75
CA ALA A 167 13.92 -21.98 14.77
C ALA A 167 14.50 -21.75 13.35
N TYR A 168 15.05 -20.57 13.09
CA TYR A 168 15.69 -20.23 11.82
C TYR A 168 17.21 -20.47 11.84
N ALA A 169 17.80 -20.72 13.01
CA ALA A 169 19.22 -20.99 13.11
C ALA A 169 19.53 -22.40 12.59
N LEU A 170 20.41 -22.47 11.61
CA LEU A 170 20.95 -23.71 11.05
C LEU A 170 22.12 -24.24 11.88
N GLY A 171 22.66 -23.44 12.80
CA GLY A 171 23.84 -23.78 13.59
C GLY A 171 25.16 -23.55 12.85
N ASP A 172 25.10 -23.07 11.61
CA ASP A 172 26.24 -22.53 10.86
C ASP A 172 26.28 -20.99 11.03
N PRO A 173 27.31 -20.41 11.66
CA PRO A 173 27.35 -18.98 11.94
C PRO A 173 27.37 -18.08 10.69
N GLU A 174 27.86 -18.58 9.57
CA GLU A 174 28.00 -17.82 8.33
C GLU A 174 26.66 -17.79 7.58
N THR A 175 26.01 -18.94 7.42
CA THR A 175 24.66 -19.03 6.82
C THR A 175 23.62 -18.31 7.69
N ASP A 176 23.69 -18.43 9.01
CA ASP A 176 22.80 -17.70 9.92
C ASP A 176 23.01 -16.17 9.84
N ALA A 177 24.22 -15.70 9.55
CA ALA A 177 24.49 -14.28 9.38
C ALA A 177 23.91 -13.76 8.06
N GLU A 178 24.05 -14.52 6.97
CA GLU A 178 23.47 -14.21 5.66
C GLU A 178 21.93 -14.18 5.73
N HIS A 179 21.29 -15.16 6.40
CA HIS A 179 19.84 -15.13 6.61
C HIS A 179 19.36 -13.95 7.46
N ARG A 180 20.13 -13.56 8.49
CA ARG A 180 19.83 -12.36 9.28
C ARG A 180 19.96 -11.09 8.45
N GLU A 181 20.88 -11.04 7.49
CA GLU A 181 20.98 -9.93 6.55
C GLU A 181 19.74 -9.84 5.65
N LEU A 182 19.24 -10.95 5.11
CA LEU A 182 17.99 -10.99 4.33
C LEU A 182 16.80 -10.46 5.13
N VAL A 183 16.63 -10.92 6.37
CA VAL A 183 15.58 -10.42 7.29
C VAL A 183 15.72 -8.92 7.53
N THR A 184 16.95 -8.43 7.71
CA THR A 184 17.23 -7.00 7.92
C THR A 184 16.89 -6.16 6.70
N LEU A 185 17.22 -6.64 5.50
CA LEU A 185 16.93 -5.96 4.24
C LEU A 185 15.42 -5.89 3.97
N VAL A 186 14.67 -6.96 4.26
CA VAL A 186 13.21 -6.95 4.14
C VAL A 186 12.54 -5.98 5.13
N ASN A 187 13.00 -5.94 6.38
CA ASN A 187 12.52 -4.96 7.35
C ASN A 187 12.84 -3.53 6.91
N SER A 188 14.07 -3.29 6.44
CA SER A 188 14.49 -1.97 5.95
C SER A 188 13.67 -1.51 4.75
N LEU A 189 13.37 -2.42 3.81
CA LEU A 189 12.52 -2.15 2.66
C LEU A 189 11.09 -1.78 3.09
N HIS A 190 10.52 -2.53 4.04
CA HIS A 190 9.21 -2.25 4.62
C HIS A 190 9.17 -0.88 5.29
N ASP A 191 10.15 -0.57 6.15
CA ASP A 191 10.20 0.68 6.91
C ASP A 191 10.34 1.91 5.99
N ARG A 192 11.24 1.84 4.99
CA ARG A 192 11.44 2.95 4.04
C ARG A 192 10.20 3.18 3.19
N TRP A 193 9.53 2.12 2.75
CA TRP A 193 8.29 2.28 2.01
C TRP A 193 7.19 2.88 2.89
N ALA A 194 7.06 2.41 4.13
CA ALA A 194 6.10 2.94 5.08
C ALA A 194 6.38 4.41 5.47
N ALA A 195 7.63 4.86 5.35
CA ALA A 195 8.02 6.27 5.47
C ALA A 195 7.83 7.08 4.17
N ASN A 196 7.20 6.50 3.14
CA ASN A 196 7.00 7.11 1.82
C ASN A 196 8.32 7.56 1.16
N ALA A 197 9.38 6.75 1.32
CA ALA A 197 10.68 7.01 0.73
C ALA A 197 10.63 7.07 -0.81
N GLY A 198 11.58 7.80 -1.39
CA GLY A 198 11.66 7.98 -2.84
C GLY A 198 11.91 6.66 -3.59
N ARG A 199 11.43 6.58 -4.82
CA ARG A 199 11.54 5.40 -5.71
C ARG A 199 12.96 4.86 -5.80
N ASP A 200 13.96 5.74 -5.90
CA ASP A 200 15.37 5.35 -6.03
C ASP A 200 15.96 4.73 -4.76
N GLU A 201 15.43 5.10 -3.59
CA GLU A 201 15.81 4.49 -2.32
C GLU A 201 15.24 3.07 -2.21
N ILE A 202 13.97 2.92 -2.55
CA ILE A 202 13.30 1.61 -2.59
C ILE A 202 13.95 0.68 -3.61
N ALA A 203 14.27 1.18 -4.81
CA ALA A 203 14.95 0.40 -5.85
C ALA A 203 16.32 -0.12 -5.37
N ARG A 204 17.11 0.74 -4.71
CA ARG A 204 18.42 0.35 -4.15
C ARG A 204 18.30 -0.73 -3.07
N LEU A 205 17.28 -0.66 -2.21
CA LEU A 205 17.05 -1.69 -1.18
C LEU A 205 16.62 -3.03 -1.81
N PHE A 206 15.76 -2.99 -2.84
CA PHE A 206 15.42 -4.18 -3.61
C PHE A 206 16.63 -4.80 -4.30
N ASP A 207 17.49 -3.99 -4.91
CA ASP A 207 18.68 -4.48 -5.62
C ASP A 207 19.68 -5.12 -4.65
N ARG A 208 19.82 -4.55 -3.44
CA ARG A 208 20.62 -5.15 -2.37
C ARG A 208 20.04 -6.47 -1.87
N LEU A 209 18.71 -6.54 -1.69
CA LEU A 209 18.03 -7.78 -1.29
C LEU A 209 18.23 -8.88 -2.33
N LEU A 210 18.07 -8.57 -3.62
CA LEU A 210 18.31 -9.50 -4.71
C LEU A 210 19.77 -9.97 -4.76
N ALA A 211 20.74 -9.04 -4.65
CA ALA A 211 22.16 -9.38 -4.67
C ALA A 211 22.56 -10.27 -3.48
N SER A 212 22.06 -9.96 -2.28
CA SER A 212 22.30 -10.76 -1.07
C SER A 212 21.70 -12.17 -1.22
N ALA A 213 20.48 -12.28 -1.74
CA ALA A 213 19.83 -13.57 -1.99
C ALA A 213 20.59 -14.42 -3.02
N VAL A 214 21.02 -13.83 -4.14
CA VAL A 214 21.82 -14.54 -5.16
C VAL A 214 23.16 -15.01 -4.59
N CYS A 215 23.89 -14.16 -3.88
CA CYS A 215 25.18 -14.53 -3.30
C CYS A 215 25.06 -15.68 -2.29
N HIS A 216 24.00 -15.65 -1.47
CA HIS A 216 23.70 -16.71 -0.52
C HIS A 216 23.40 -18.04 -1.23
N MET A 217 22.59 -18.02 -2.30
CA MET A 217 22.29 -19.21 -3.11
C MET A 217 23.51 -19.77 -3.86
N ASP A 218 24.36 -18.92 -4.44
CA ASP A 218 25.59 -19.35 -5.11
C ASP A 218 26.54 -20.07 -4.14
N ARG A 219 26.58 -19.58 -2.89
CA ARG A 219 27.38 -20.18 -1.82
C ARG A 219 26.81 -21.52 -1.34
N GLU A 220 25.49 -21.62 -1.23
CA GLU A 220 24.81 -22.88 -1.00
C GLU A 220 25.13 -23.89 -2.12
N ASP A 221 24.97 -23.51 -3.39
CA ASP A 221 25.25 -24.37 -4.54
C ASP A 221 26.71 -24.85 -4.57
N GLY A 222 27.65 -23.99 -4.16
CA GLY A 222 29.06 -24.34 -3.97
C GLY A 222 29.31 -25.34 -2.83
N ARG A 223 28.52 -25.29 -1.75
CA ARG A 223 28.64 -26.17 -0.56
C ARG A 223 28.02 -27.56 -0.78
N TRP A 224 26.99 -27.68 -1.63
CA TRP A 224 26.24 -28.92 -1.88
C TRP A 224 26.67 -29.70 -3.15
N GLY A 225 27.78 -29.31 -3.78
CA GLY A 225 28.54 -30.04 -4.81
C GLY A 225 27.75 -31.00 -5.71
N ARG A 226 27.21 -30.53 -6.85
CA ARG A 226 26.67 -31.34 -7.99
C ARG A 226 25.77 -32.56 -7.64
N GLY A 227 25.20 -32.62 -6.43
CA GLY A 227 24.47 -33.79 -5.93
C GLY A 227 23.20 -33.46 -5.13
N ALA A 228 22.96 -32.21 -4.73
CA ALA A 228 21.65 -31.79 -4.28
C ALA A 228 20.68 -31.81 -5.47
N GLY A 229 19.67 -32.68 -5.43
CA GLY A 229 18.81 -32.99 -6.57
C GLY A 229 18.17 -31.76 -7.23
N GLU A 230 17.97 -31.86 -8.54
CA GLU A 230 17.26 -30.88 -9.40
C GLU A 230 16.07 -30.12 -8.79
N PRO A 231 15.18 -30.71 -7.95
CA PRO A 231 14.06 -29.97 -7.36
C PRO A 231 14.44 -28.75 -6.50
N LEU A 232 15.60 -28.75 -5.83
CA LEU A 232 16.06 -27.59 -5.04
C LEU A 232 16.50 -26.43 -5.94
N ALA A 233 17.27 -26.72 -7.00
CA ALA A 233 17.69 -25.71 -7.98
C ALA A 233 16.51 -25.11 -8.75
N ALA A 234 15.54 -25.94 -9.18
CA ALA A 234 14.34 -25.46 -9.86
C ALA A 234 13.47 -24.57 -8.97
N SER A 235 13.39 -24.89 -7.68
CA SER A 235 12.68 -24.07 -6.69
C SER A 235 13.37 -22.71 -6.49
N ARG A 236 14.71 -22.67 -6.41
CA ARG A 236 15.52 -21.44 -6.29
C ARG A 236 15.37 -20.51 -7.51
N TRP A 237 15.38 -21.04 -8.73
CA TRP A 237 15.17 -20.22 -9.95
C TRP A 237 13.76 -19.64 -10.05
N ARG A 238 12.75 -20.41 -9.67
CA ARG A 238 11.38 -19.91 -9.58
C ARG A 238 11.28 -18.78 -8.56
N TRP A 239 12.00 -18.92 -7.44
CA TRP A 239 12.04 -17.95 -6.35
C TRP A 239 12.69 -16.60 -6.75
N LEU A 240 13.80 -16.63 -7.50
CA LEU A 240 14.43 -15.42 -8.06
C LEU A 240 13.55 -14.73 -9.12
N LYS A 241 12.88 -15.53 -9.96
CA LYS A 241 11.97 -15.03 -10.98
C LYS A 241 10.78 -14.29 -10.35
N ASP A 242 10.16 -14.88 -9.34
CA ASP A 242 9.00 -14.27 -8.66
C ASP A 242 9.35 -12.90 -8.05
N MET A 243 10.54 -12.79 -7.45
CA MET A 243 11.07 -11.52 -6.91
C MET A 243 11.36 -10.47 -7.98
N THR A 244 11.97 -10.88 -9.09
CA THR A 244 12.32 -9.98 -10.20
C THR A 244 11.06 -9.45 -10.89
N ASP A 245 10.08 -10.33 -11.15
CA ASP A 245 8.78 -9.96 -11.71
C ASP A 245 8.00 -9.02 -10.78
N PHE A 246 8.11 -9.26 -9.47
CA PHE A 246 7.45 -8.44 -8.46
C PHE A 246 8.03 -7.04 -8.34
N ARG A 247 9.37 -6.91 -8.29
CA ARG A 247 10.08 -5.62 -8.37
C ARG A 247 9.69 -4.86 -9.65
N SER A 248 9.68 -5.56 -10.78
CA SER A 248 9.36 -4.97 -12.08
C SER A 248 7.94 -4.42 -12.13
N ARG A 249 6.95 -5.17 -11.62
CA ARG A 249 5.55 -4.72 -11.54
C ARG A 249 5.38 -3.49 -10.65
N HIS A 250 6.03 -3.47 -9.49
CA HIS A 250 5.84 -2.40 -8.50
C HIS A 250 6.60 -1.12 -8.83
N LEU A 251 7.76 -1.23 -9.48
CA LEU A 251 8.53 -0.08 -9.95
C LEU A 251 8.07 0.43 -11.34
N ALA A 252 7.12 -0.23 -12.00
CA ALA A 252 6.62 0.18 -13.32
C ALA A 252 5.65 1.38 -13.28
N ALA A 253 4.97 1.61 -12.14
CA ALA A 253 4.03 2.71 -12.00
C ALA A 253 4.74 4.03 -11.56
N PRO A 254 4.29 5.22 -12.05
CA PRO A 254 4.86 6.52 -11.67
C PRO A 254 4.78 6.80 -10.17
N ARG A 255 3.73 6.30 -9.53
CA ARG A 255 3.55 6.23 -8.08
C ARG A 255 3.36 4.75 -7.75
N PRO A 256 4.26 4.11 -7.00
CA PRO A 256 4.04 2.72 -6.64
C PRO A 256 2.73 2.65 -5.84
N PRO A 257 1.86 1.65 -6.08
CA PRO A 257 0.69 1.44 -5.23
C PRO A 257 1.18 1.36 -3.78
N ARG A 258 0.43 1.91 -2.81
CA ARG A 258 0.76 1.83 -1.38
C ARG A 258 1.22 0.41 -1.06
N PHE A 259 2.24 0.26 -0.21
CA PHE A 259 2.68 -1.06 0.28
C PHE A 259 1.44 -1.79 0.79
N THR A 260 0.96 -2.78 0.04
CA THR A 260 -0.24 -3.50 0.43
C THR A 260 0.13 -4.49 1.52
N GLU A 261 -0.81 -4.82 2.38
CA GLU A 261 -0.70 -5.94 3.31
C GLU A 261 -0.19 -7.20 2.57
N ASP A 262 -0.69 -7.42 1.34
CA ASP A 262 -0.28 -8.50 0.43
C ASP A 262 1.23 -8.52 0.10
N MET A 263 1.86 -7.35 -0.02
CA MET A 263 3.29 -7.18 -0.30
C MET A 263 4.13 -7.50 0.94
N ALA A 264 3.69 -7.02 2.11
CA ALA A 264 4.28 -7.34 3.40
C ALA A 264 4.26 -8.86 3.65
N GLU A 265 3.10 -9.46 3.36
CA GLU A 265 2.86 -10.88 3.48
C GLU A 265 3.69 -11.68 2.49
N PHE A 266 3.78 -11.25 1.23
CA PHE A 266 4.63 -11.89 0.24
C PHE A 266 6.09 -11.93 0.69
N LEU A 267 6.69 -10.79 1.07
CA LEU A 267 8.09 -10.72 1.49
C LEU A 267 8.35 -11.53 2.77
N ARG A 268 7.42 -11.49 3.73
CA ARG A 268 7.46 -12.28 4.96
C ARG A 268 7.41 -13.79 4.67
N ALA A 269 6.44 -14.22 3.88
CA ALA A 269 6.27 -15.62 3.49
C ALA A 269 7.48 -16.11 2.68
N TRP A 270 7.99 -15.25 1.79
CA TRP A 270 9.14 -15.50 0.94
C TRP A 270 10.40 -15.81 1.76
N VAL A 271 10.87 -14.89 2.63
CA VAL A 271 12.06 -15.14 3.47
C VAL A 271 11.87 -16.37 4.36
N THR A 272 10.70 -16.49 4.99
CA THR A 272 10.44 -17.57 5.95
C THR A 272 10.43 -18.94 5.27
N ALA A 273 9.86 -19.04 4.06
CA ALA A 273 9.83 -20.29 3.31
C ALA A 273 11.23 -20.75 2.87
N HIS A 274 12.10 -19.82 2.44
CA HIS A 274 13.50 -20.14 2.09
C HIS A 274 14.26 -20.71 3.27
N ILE A 275 14.27 -19.98 4.39
CA ILE A 275 14.97 -20.38 5.61
C ILE A 275 14.47 -21.75 6.11
N LEU A 276 13.15 -21.96 6.15
CA LEU A 276 12.58 -23.22 6.64
C LEU A 276 12.81 -24.41 5.71
N ALA A 277 12.80 -24.20 4.39
CA ALA A 277 13.14 -25.24 3.42
C ALA A 277 14.59 -25.72 3.61
N GLU A 278 15.49 -24.80 3.95
CA GLU A 278 16.89 -25.10 4.22
C GLU A 278 17.09 -25.84 5.57
N VAL A 279 16.39 -25.38 6.63
CA VAL A 279 16.38 -26.08 7.94
C VAL A 279 15.90 -27.53 7.80
N GLY A 280 14.88 -27.78 6.96
CA GLY A 280 14.35 -29.12 6.72
C GLY A 280 15.25 -30.03 5.86
N SER A 281 16.19 -29.46 5.11
CA SER A 281 17.08 -30.20 4.18
C SER A 281 18.43 -30.58 4.80
N GLN A 282 18.78 -30.04 5.97
CA GLN A 282 19.99 -30.40 6.70
C GLN A 282 19.89 -31.83 7.26
N PRO A 283 20.90 -32.70 7.05
CA PRO A 283 20.94 -33.97 7.77
C PRO A 283 21.01 -33.68 9.27
N ARG A 284 20.05 -34.20 10.05
CA ARG A 284 20.07 -34.09 11.51
C ARG A 284 21.42 -34.59 12.01
N VAL A 285 22.28 -33.68 12.45
CA VAL A 285 23.48 -34.04 13.20
C VAL A 285 22.98 -34.54 14.55
N VAL A 286 22.81 -35.87 14.65
CA VAL A 286 22.59 -36.53 15.93
C VAL A 286 23.81 -36.21 16.78
N GLY A 287 23.62 -35.38 17.80
CA GLY A 287 24.69 -34.97 18.69
C GLY A 287 25.43 -36.18 19.22
N ALA A 288 26.71 -36.27 18.90
CA ALA A 288 27.66 -37.11 19.59
C ALA A 288 27.75 -36.58 21.04
N THR A 289 26.90 -37.10 21.90
CA THR A 289 27.11 -37.06 23.35
C THR A 289 28.23 -38.05 23.65
N ALA A 290 29.46 -37.57 23.61
CA ALA A 290 30.60 -38.27 24.19
C ALA A 290 30.32 -38.44 25.68
N ALA A 291 29.97 -39.67 26.08
CA ALA A 291 29.99 -40.09 27.46
C ALA A 291 31.45 -40.15 27.92
N ALA A 292 31.92 -39.07 28.54
CA ALA A 292 33.03 -39.13 29.48
C ALA A 292 32.42 -39.43 30.86
N GLY A 293 32.59 -40.67 31.33
CA GLY A 293 32.05 -41.11 32.61
C GLY A 293 32.59 -42.47 33.01
N SER A 294 33.74 -42.44 33.70
CA SER A 294 34.37 -43.47 34.54
C SER A 294 35.02 -44.68 33.87
#